data_AF-A0A7Z7PYY4-F1
#
_entry.id   AF-A0A7Z7PYY4-F1
#
_cell.length_a   1.000
_cell.length_b   1.000
_cell.length_c   1.000
_cell.angle_alpha   90.00
_cell.angle_beta   90.00
_cell.angle_gamma   90.00
#
_symmetry.space_group_name_H-M   'P 1'
#
loop_
_entity.id
_entity.type
_entity.pdbx_description
1 polymer ?
#
loop_
_entity_poly.entity_id
_entity_poly.type
_entity_poly.pdbx_seq_one_letter_code
_entity_poly.pdbx_strand_id
1 'polypeptide(L)'
;MNITKQQQDFINTHFYEGIPQRELDESIFRALKTSEELHYLATHHSWDNGVKVLQWIVESPICSEATALELFWLAQPQDFQQCKLDITLQDEYLNEVFTLLKTILKNYPDSFYQKTIIPFDPAPFYENELIIPDWIYQKTNGENSYVYYEEDDIEDWFDADWKNNIQRAESTIELFNIAWFMDEPEQAALILEHPLCDKGIAVLVFWRLYNECAVYTETNGKLKEIIHNILNNTYPEMLSYDPKTDEKVDYKKKKIVWEIPEIFRKQV
;
A
#
# COMPACT_ATOMS: atom_id res chain seq x y z
N MET A 1 9.60 -13.87 22.90
CA MET A 1 10.89 -14.10 22.22
C MET A 1 11.96 -14.36 23.26
N ASN A 2 12.75 -15.43 23.13
CA ASN A 2 13.72 -15.86 24.14
C ASN A 2 15.16 -15.53 23.70
N ILE A 3 15.55 -14.26 23.74
CA ILE A 3 16.97 -13.87 23.70
C ILE A 3 17.35 -13.16 25.01
N THR A 4 18.59 -13.34 25.43
CA THR A 4 19.12 -12.74 26.65
C THR A 4 19.41 -11.25 26.45
N LYS A 5 19.47 -10.49 27.54
CA LYS A 5 19.90 -9.09 27.49
C LYS A 5 21.29 -8.92 26.86
N GLN A 6 22.22 -9.84 27.14
CA GLN A 6 23.56 -9.80 26.55
C GLN A 6 23.53 -9.91 25.02
N GLN A 7 22.64 -10.75 24.48
CA GLN A 7 22.47 -10.89 23.02
C GLN A 7 21.83 -9.64 22.42
N GLN A 8 20.82 -9.06 23.08
CA GLN A 8 20.22 -7.79 22.67
C GLN A 8 21.26 -6.67 22.66
N ASP A 9 22.03 -6.52 23.75
CA ASP A 9 23.06 -5.50 23.88
C ASP A 9 24.15 -5.68 22.80
N PHE A 10 24.54 -6.92 22.50
CA PHE A 10 25.47 -7.22 21.40
C PHE A 10 24.90 -6.78 20.04
N ILE A 11 23.66 -7.15 19.73
CA ILE A 11 23.01 -6.77 18.47
C ILE A 11 22.89 -5.25 18.37
N ASN A 12 22.37 -4.60 19.41
CA ASN A 12 22.15 -3.14 19.43
C ASN A 12 23.45 -2.35 19.40
N THR A 13 24.57 -2.91 19.86
CA THR A 13 25.88 -2.24 19.76
C THR A 13 26.44 -2.28 18.34
N HIS A 14 26.13 -3.33 17.58
CA HIS A 14 26.74 -3.59 16.27
C HIS A 14 25.83 -3.31 15.06
N PHE A 15 24.52 -3.19 15.29
CA PHE A 15 23.51 -2.98 14.25
C PHE A 15 22.49 -1.91 14.68
N TYR A 16 22.97 -0.80 15.26
CA TYR A 16 22.11 0.29 15.70
C TYR A 16 21.59 1.13 14.52
N GLU A 17 20.45 1.79 14.74
CA GLU A 17 19.88 2.76 13.81
C GLU A 17 20.88 3.88 13.47
N GLY A 18 21.02 4.20 12.18
CA GLY A 18 22.00 5.19 11.70
C GLY A 18 23.45 4.67 11.56
N ILE A 19 23.73 3.37 11.79
CA ILE A 19 25.04 2.80 11.46
C ILE A 19 25.36 2.95 9.95
N PRO A 20 26.52 3.52 9.57
CA PRO A 20 26.91 3.60 8.16
C PRO A 20 27.15 2.22 7.54
N GLN A 21 26.70 1.99 6.30
CA GLN A 21 26.84 0.67 5.66
C GLN A 21 28.29 0.15 5.56
N ARG A 22 29.27 1.06 5.50
CA ARG A 22 30.71 0.73 5.49
C ARG A 22 31.23 0.18 6.82
N GLU A 23 30.50 0.41 7.91
CA GLU A 23 30.82 -0.05 9.26
C GLU A 23 30.11 -1.37 9.60
N LEU A 24 29.18 -1.82 8.74
CA LEU A 24 28.60 -3.15 8.84
C LEU A 24 29.66 -4.23 8.57
N ASP A 25 29.82 -5.13 9.54
CA ASP A 25 30.77 -6.24 9.48
C ASP A 25 30.01 -7.58 9.47
N GLU A 26 30.13 -8.29 8.35
CA GLU A 26 29.50 -9.59 8.16
C GLU A 26 30.06 -10.66 9.13
N SER A 27 31.30 -10.51 9.60
CA SER A 27 31.89 -11.43 10.60
C SER A 27 31.18 -11.32 11.95
N ILE A 28 30.74 -10.11 12.32
CA ILE A 28 29.92 -9.86 13.51
C ILE A 28 28.53 -10.47 13.32
N PHE A 29 27.93 -10.29 12.14
CA PHE A 29 26.65 -10.93 11.83
C PHE A 29 26.73 -12.47 11.95
N ARG A 30 27.80 -13.08 11.43
CA ARG A 30 28.05 -14.53 11.52
C ARG A 30 28.27 -15.04 12.96
N ALA A 31 28.47 -14.14 13.93
CA ALA A 31 28.53 -14.51 15.34
C ALA A 31 27.15 -14.86 15.92
N LEU A 32 26.05 -14.39 15.31
CA LEU A 32 24.68 -14.76 15.68
C LEU A 32 24.43 -16.24 15.36
N LYS A 33 23.77 -16.96 16.28
CA LYS A 33 23.63 -18.43 16.27
C LYS A 33 22.20 -18.93 16.28
N THR A 34 21.22 -18.11 16.66
CA THR A 34 19.83 -18.56 16.76
C THR A 34 18.87 -17.77 15.88
N SER A 35 17.74 -18.39 15.54
CA SER A 35 16.68 -17.73 14.78
C SER A 35 16.09 -16.54 15.53
N GLU A 36 16.04 -16.59 16.87
CA GLU A 36 15.53 -15.49 17.69
C GLU A 36 16.45 -14.28 17.68
N GLU A 37 17.77 -14.47 17.57
CA GLU A 37 18.72 -13.35 17.38
C GLU A 37 18.50 -12.68 16.02
N LEU A 38 18.32 -13.47 14.96
CA LEU A 38 18.04 -12.93 13.63
C LEU A 38 16.68 -12.23 13.57
N HIS A 39 15.66 -12.77 14.23
CA HIS A 39 14.34 -12.14 14.31
C HIS A 39 14.38 -10.83 15.12
N TYR A 40 15.12 -10.78 16.24
CA TYR A 40 15.32 -9.53 16.98
C TYR A 40 16.02 -8.48 16.11
N LEU A 41 17.08 -8.87 15.40
CA LEU A 41 17.78 -7.96 14.51
C LEU A 41 16.85 -7.48 13.37
N ALA A 42 16.09 -8.36 12.73
CA ALA A 42 15.14 -7.99 11.68
C ALA A 42 14.09 -6.97 12.17
N THR A 43 13.51 -7.20 13.35
CA THR A 43 12.44 -6.37 13.92
C THR A 43 12.91 -5.00 14.43
N HIS A 44 14.21 -4.86 14.75
CA HIS A 44 14.80 -3.62 15.26
C HIS A 44 15.63 -2.87 14.21
N HIS A 45 15.80 -3.44 13.02
CA HIS A 45 16.54 -2.81 11.93
C HIS A 45 15.69 -1.72 11.26
N SER A 46 16.23 -0.51 11.17
CA SER A 46 15.60 0.57 10.41
C SER A 46 15.80 0.37 8.91
N TRP A 47 14.72 0.33 8.13
CA TRP A 47 14.79 0.15 6.68
C TRP A 47 15.48 1.32 5.97
N ASP A 48 15.50 2.51 6.60
CA ASP A 48 16.23 3.69 6.11
C ASP A 48 17.76 3.49 6.13
N ASN A 49 18.28 2.54 6.92
CA ASN A 49 19.69 2.13 6.89
C ASN A 49 20.05 1.24 5.68
N GLY A 50 19.08 0.94 4.80
CA GLY A 50 19.21 0.03 3.68
C GLY A 50 18.99 -1.44 4.08
N VAL A 51 18.96 -2.34 3.11
CA VAL A 51 18.51 -3.73 3.32
C VAL A 51 19.65 -4.75 3.42
N LYS A 52 20.91 -4.32 3.44
CA LYS A 52 22.08 -5.21 3.45
C LYS A 52 22.08 -6.23 4.59
N VAL A 53 21.73 -5.80 5.81
CA VAL A 53 21.63 -6.69 6.97
C VAL A 53 20.46 -7.67 6.82
N LEU A 54 19.33 -7.20 6.28
CA LEU A 54 18.16 -8.02 5.99
C LEU A 54 18.48 -9.09 4.94
N GLN A 55 19.31 -8.76 3.94
CA GLN A 55 19.82 -9.71 2.95
C GLN A 55 20.63 -10.82 3.63
N TRP A 56 21.56 -10.48 4.53
CA TRP A 56 22.31 -11.47 5.30
C TRP A 56 21.42 -12.38 6.14
N ILE A 57 20.34 -11.83 6.72
CA ILE A 57 19.34 -12.60 7.47
C ILE A 57 18.69 -13.65 6.56
N VAL A 58 18.14 -13.26 5.40
CA VAL A 58 17.40 -14.20 4.55
C VAL A 58 18.27 -15.19 3.77
N GLU A 59 19.58 -14.95 3.70
CA GLU A 59 20.58 -15.88 3.19
C GLU A 59 21.08 -16.86 4.28
N SER A 60 20.79 -16.59 5.54
CA SER A 60 21.27 -17.39 6.66
C SER A 60 20.44 -18.67 6.85
N PRO A 61 21.07 -19.86 6.95
CA PRO A 61 20.35 -21.13 7.16
C PRO A 61 19.75 -21.27 8.57
N ILE A 62 20.01 -20.33 9.48
CA ILE A 62 19.38 -20.26 10.80
C ILE A 62 18.21 -19.26 10.83
N CYS A 63 17.89 -18.59 9.72
CA CYS A 63 16.72 -17.74 9.62
C CYS A 63 15.45 -18.57 9.72
N SER A 64 14.46 -18.07 10.48
CA SER A 64 13.17 -18.74 10.63
C SER A 64 12.24 -18.43 9.47
N GLU A 65 11.28 -19.32 9.22
CA GLU A 65 10.20 -19.07 8.25
C GLU A 65 9.40 -17.81 8.63
N ALA A 66 9.16 -17.57 9.91
CA ALA A 66 8.48 -16.37 10.39
C ALA A 66 9.25 -15.08 10.05
N THR A 67 10.56 -15.05 10.30
CA THR A 67 11.40 -13.88 9.99
C THR A 67 11.49 -13.63 8.49
N ALA A 68 11.67 -14.68 7.68
CA ALA A 68 11.70 -14.53 6.23
C ALA A 68 10.34 -14.04 5.67
N LEU A 69 9.24 -14.54 6.23
CA LEU A 69 7.89 -14.13 5.84
C LEU A 69 7.59 -12.68 6.23
N GLU A 70 8.01 -12.26 7.42
CA GLU A 70 7.92 -10.88 7.88
C GLU A 70 8.67 -9.93 6.95
N LEU A 71 9.94 -10.23 6.65
CA LEU A 71 10.75 -9.41 5.74
C LEU A 71 10.19 -9.38 4.32
N PHE A 72 9.60 -10.48 3.86
CA PHE A 72 8.91 -10.51 2.56
C PHE A 72 7.79 -9.48 2.51
N TRP A 73 6.90 -9.46 3.50
CA TRP A 73 5.76 -8.54 3.50
C TRP A 73 6.14 -7.09 3.79
N LEU A 74 7.13 -6.87 4.66
CA LEU A 74 7.67 -5.52 4.90
C LEU A 74 8.38 -4.93 3.68
N ALA A 75 8.94 -5.78 2.79
CA ALA A 75 9.53 -5.35 1.52
C ALA A 75 8.50 -4.97 0.44
N GLN A 76 7.20 -5.01 0.75
CA GLN A 76 6.11 -4.58 -0.15
C GLN A 76 6.18 -5.24 -1.55
N PRO A 77 6.08 -6.59 -1.63
CA PRO A 77 6.26 -7.34 -2.88
C PRO A 77 5.33 -6.89 -4.00
N GLN A 78 4.15 -6.38 -3.66
CA GLN A 78 3.16 -5.80 -4.57
C GLN A 78 3.74 -4.69 -5.45
N ASP A 79 4.68 -3.90 -4.93
CA ASP A 79 5.28 -2.78 -5.68
C ASP A 79 6.23 -3.25 -6.78
N PHE A 80 6.62 -4.53 -6.75
CA PHE A 80 7.54 -5.16 -7.70
C PHE A 80 6.85 -6.16 -8.64
N GLN A 81 5.52 -6.35 -8.55
CA GLN A 81 4.79 -7.31 -9.40
C GLN A 81 4.81 -6.96 -10.89
N GLN A 82 5.10 -5.71 -11.27
CA GLN A 82 5.35 -5.32 -12.67
C GLN A 82 6.78 -5.61 -13.17
N CYS A 83 7.72 -5.89 -12.26
CA CYS A 83 9.11 -6.14 -12.58
C CYS A 83 9.30 -7.64 -12.87
N LYS A 84 9.94 -7.99 -13.99
CA LYS A 84 10.32 -9.39 -14.22
C LYS A 84 11.35 -9.83 -13.18
N LEU A 85 11.25 -11.06 -12.68
CA LEU A 85 12.17 -11.55 -11.64
C LEU A 85 13.62 -11.73 -12.15
N ASP A 86 13.84 -11.76 -13.46
CA ASP A 86 15.16 -11.93 -14.09
C ASP A 86 15.91 -10.62 -14.39
N ILE A 87 15.34 -9.45 -14.01
CA ILE A 87 15.97 -8.15 -14.24
C ILE A 87 16.66 -7.58 -13.00
N THR A 88 17.54 -6.62 -13.27
CA THR A 88 18.14 -5.68 -12.30
C THR A 88 17.47 -4.32 -12.51
N LEU A 89 17.03 -3.68 -11.43
CA LEU A 89 16.43 -2.36 -11.50
C LEU A 89 17.51 -1.29 -11.61
N GLN A 90 17.18 -0.14 -12.23
CA GLN A 90 18.12 0.96 -12.39
C GLN A 90 18.34 1.73 -11.09
N ASP A 91 17.30 1.88 -10.28
CA ASP A 91 17.39 2.46 -8.95
C ASP A 91 18.08 1.47 -8.01
N GLU A 92 19.20 1.90 -7.40
CA GLU A 92 20.04 1.03 -6.59
C GLU A 92 19.31 0.53 -5.35
N TYR A 93 18.62 1.42 -4.63
CA TYR A 93 17.89 1.08 -3.42
C TYR A 93 16.73 0.12 -3.72
N LEU A 94 15.90 0.42 -4.72
CA LEU A 94 14.83 -0.48 -5.14
C LEU A 94 15.38 -1.82 -5.64
N ASN A 95 16.54 -1.83 -6.30
CA ASN A 95 17.19 -3.06 -6.73
C ASN A 95 17.68 -3.92 -5.55
N GLU A 96 18.17 -3.31 -4.48
CA GLU A 96 18.52 -4.03 -3.25
C GLU A 96 17.29 -4.67 -2.61
N VAL A 97 16.20 -3.93 -2.44
CA VAL A 97 14.91 -4.46 -1.93
C VAL A 97 14.39 -5.58 -2.84
N PHE A 98 14.47 -5.40 -4.16
CA PHE A 98 14.04 -6.42 -5.12
C PHE A 98 14.93 -7.68 -5.06
N THR A 99 16.22 -7.53 -4.74
CA THR A 99 17.14 -8.66 -4.56
C THR A 99 16.82 -9.45 -3.29
N LEU A 100 16.46 -8.75 -2.20
CA LEU A 100 15.92 -9.35 -0.97
C LEU A 100 14.68 -10.18 -1.27
N LEU A 101 13.70 -9.59 -1.95
CA LEU A 101 12.46 -10.28 -2.37
C LEU A 101 12.75 -11.52 -3.22
N LYS A 102 13.61 -11.41 -4.25
CA LYS A 102 13.99 -12.55 -5.10
C LYS A 102 14.63 -13.69 -4.30
N THR A 103 15.44 -13.36 -3.29
CA THR A 103 16.07 -14.34 -2.41
C THR A 103 15.02 -15.11 -1.61
N ILE A 104 14.08 -14.40 -1.00
CA ILE A 104 13.01 -15.03 -0.22
C ILE A 104 12.05 -15.84 -1.11
N LEU A 105 11.64 -15.29 -2.26
CA LEU A 105 10.78 -15.96 -3.24
C LEU A 105 11.37 -17.30 -3.71
N LYS A 106 12.69 -17.38 -3.81
CA LYS A 106 13.41 -18.60 -4.15
C LYS A 106 13.48 -19.57 -2.97
N ASN A 107 13.92 -19.10 -1.81
CA ASN A 107 14.29 -19.97 -0.68
C ASN A 107 13.07 -20.48 0.11
N TYR A 108 12.01 -19.67 0.23
CA TYR A 108 10.86 -20.00 1.06
C TYR A 108 10.11 -21.25 0.57
N PRO A 109 9.74 -21.38 -0.72
CA PRO A 109 9.06 -22.57 -1.22
C PRO A 109 9.92 -23.84 -1.13
N ASP A 110 11.25 -23.69 -1.17
CA ASP A 110 12.22 -24.78 -1.09
C ASP A 110 12.48 -25.27 0.36
N SER A 111 11.72 -24.77 1.35
CA SER A 111 11.87 -25.13 2.76
C SER A 111 13.28 -24.87 3.32
N PHE A 112 13.96 -23.83 2.82
CA PHE A 112 15.30 -23.43 3.27
C PHE A 112 15.32 -22.92 4.72
N TYR A 113 14.24 -22.24 5.15
CA TYR A 113 14.16 -21.59 6.45
C TYR A 113 13.77 -22.55 7.57
N GLN A 114 14.24 -22.27 8.79
CA GLN A 114 13.94 -23.10 9.95
C GLN A 114 12.51 -22.91 10.42
N LYS A 115 11.85 -24.04 10.73
CA LYS A 115 10.60 -24.02 11.47
C LYS A 115 10.88 -23.76 12.93
N THR A 116 10.24 -22.75 13.50
CA THR A 116 10.47 -22.33 14.88
C THR A 116 9.13 -22.10 15.58
N ILE A 117 9.17 -21.71 16.84
CA ILE A 117 7.97 -21.31 17.59
C ILE A 117 7.62 -19.83 17.42
N ILE A 118 8.40 -19.08 16.63
CA ILE A 118 8.15 -17.66 16.36
C ILE A 118 6.92 -17.59 15.46
N PRO A 119 5.81 -16.97 15.91
CA PRO A 119 4.64 -16.83 15.07
C PRO A 119 4.78 -15.62 14.16
N PHE A 120 4.18 -15.68 12.97
CA PHE A 120 3.96 -14.50 12.14
C PHE A 120 2.64 -14.60 11.39
N ASP A 121 1.81 -13.56 11.51
CA ASP A 121 0.56 -13.43 10.78
C ASP A 121 0.71 -12.45 9.62
N PRO A 122 0.72 -12.93 8.37
CA PRO A 122 0.83 -12.07 7.19
C PRO A 122 -0.46 -11.32 6.84
N ALA A 123 -1.62 -11.68 7.43
CA ALA A 123 -2.93 -11.13 7.04
C ALA A 123 -2.98 -9.59 7.03
N PRO A 124 -2.49 -8.87 8.06
CA PRO A 124 -2.51 -7.41 8.05
C PRO A 124 -1.74 -6.75 6.89
N PHE A 125 -0.81 -7.46 6.26
CA PHE A 125 0.05 -6.90 5.21
C PHE A 125 -0.55 -7.04 3.81
N TYR A 126 -1.28 -8.13 3.53
CA TYR A 126 -1.89 -8.34 2.20
C TYR A 126 -3.38 -8.05 2.15
N GLU A 127 -4.10 -8.10 3.28
CA GLU A 127 -5.51 -7.70 3.31
C GLU A 127 -5.69 -6.21 3.02
N ASN A 128 -4.60 -5.44 3.13
CA ASN A 128 -4.54 -4.03 2.77
C ASN A 128 -4.38 -3.77 1.27
N GLU A 129 -4.15 -4.78 0.43
CA GLU A 129 -4.09 -4.58 -1.02
C GLU A 129 -5.43 -4.06 -1.57
N LEU A 130 -5.38 -2.90 -2.23
CA LEU A 130 -6.54 -2.34 -2.92
C LEU A 130 -6.62 -2.97 -4.31
N ILE A 131 -7.51 -3.96 -4.47
CA ILE A 131 -7.82 -4.52 -5.78
C ILE A 131 -8.86 -3.60 -6.44
N ILE A 132 -8.42 -2.86 -7.46
CA ILE A 132 -9.29 -1.96 -8.22
C ILE A 132 -10.02 -2.75 -9.33
N PRO A 133 -11.36 -2.88 -9.28
CA PRO A 133 -12.09 -3.66 -10.28
C PRO A 133 -12.11 -3.00 -11.66
N ASP A 134 -12.12 -3.82 -12.72
CA ASP A 134 -12.10 -3.34 -14.11
C ASP A 134 -13.27 -2.42 -14.49
N TRP A 135 -14.40 -2.52 -13.80
CA TRP A 135 -15.58 -1.69 -14.07
C TRP A 135 -15.40 -0.24 -13.62
N ILE A 136 -14.50 0.07 -12.68
CA ILE A 136 -14.33 1.45 -12.17
C ILE A 136 -13.64 2.37 -13.20
N TYR A 137 -13.03 1.77 -14.23
CA TYR A 137 -12.43 2.44 -15.38
C TYR A 137 -13.41 2.70 -16.52
N GLN A 138 -14.62 2.17 -16.40
CA GLN A 138 -15.64 2.26 -17.44
C GLN A 138 -16.55 3.43 -17.13
N LYS A 139 -17.04 4.07 -18.19
CA LYS A 139 -18.07 5.09 -18.09
C LYS A 139 -19.29 4.52 -17.35
N THR A 140 -19.74 5.20 -16.30
CA THR A 140 -20.97 4.82 -15.57
C THR A 140 -22.22 5.12 -16.41
N ASN A 141 -23.36 4.51 -16.06
CA ASN A 141 -24.64 4.83 -16.71
C ASN A 141 -25.22 6.14 -16.16
N GLY A 142 -26.10 6.79 -16.93
CA GLY A 142 -26.81 7.99 -16.53
C GLY A 142 -26.78 9.08 -17.61
N GLU A 143 -27.30 10.26 -17.27
CA GLU A 143 -27.18 11.46 -18.09
C GLU A 143 -25.72 11.94 -18.12
N ASN A 144 -25.27 12.53 -19.23
CA ASN A 144 -23.89 13.03 -19.30
C ASN A 144 -23.66 14.14 -18.26
N SER A 145 -22.68 13.94 -17.37
CA SER A 145 -22.21 15.01 -16.50
C SER A 145 -21.41 16.05 -17.30
N TYR A 146 -21.28 17.24 -16.72
CA TYR A 146 -20.48 18.34 -17.24
C TYR A 146 -20.00 19.19 -16.06
N VAL A 147 -18.82 19.77 -16.23
CA VAL A 147 -18.22 20.67 -15.25
C VAL A 147 -18.48 22.11 -15.70
N TYR A 148 -19.07 22.92 -14.82
CA TYR A 148 -19.36 24.34 -15.01
C TYR A 148 -18.80 25.22 -13.89
N TYR A 149 -18.31 24.64 -12.80
CA TYR A 149 -17.43 25.33 -11.86
C TYR A 149 -16.03 25.44 -12.44
N GLU A 150 -15.36 26.54 -12.15
CA GLU A 150 -13.95 26.80 -12.41
C GLU A 150 -13.16 26.71 -11.09
N GLU A 151 -11.82 26.64 -11.17
CA GLU A 151 -10.98 26.61 -9.95
C GLU A 151 -11.21 27.86 -9.08
N ASP A 152 -11.36 29.03 -9.70
CA ASP A 152 -11.65 30.30 -9.03
C ASP A 152 -12.98 30.28 -8.24
N ASP A 153 -13.94 29.42 -8.59
CA ASP A 153 -15.21 29.33 -7.87
C ASP A 153 -15.05 28.68 -6.47
N ILE A 154 -13.99 27.89 -6.29
CA ILE A 154 -13.78 27.04 -5.11
C ILE A 154 -12.43 27.25 -4.42
N GLU A 155 -11.47 27.96 -5.03
CA GLU A 155 -10.11 28.13 -4.48
C GLU A 155 -10.09 28.79 -3.09
N ASP A 156 -11.07 29.66 -2.81
CA ASP A 156 -11.19 30.39 -1.55
C ASP A 156 -12.04 29.65 -0.50
N TRP A 157 -12.49 28.42 -0.78
CA TRP A 157 -13.32 27.67 0.17
C TRP A 157 -12.47 27.09 1.29
N PHE A 158 -12.81 27.45 2.52
CA PHE A 158 -12.27 26.80 3.71
C PHE A 158 -13.15 25.61 4.13
N ASP A 159 -12.74 24.83 5.12
CA ASP A 159 -13.45 23.63 5.59
C ASP A 159 -14.95 23.86 5.85
N ALA A 160 -15.29 25.03 6.40
CA ALA A 160 -16.68 25.39 6.69
C ALA A 160 -17.47 25.64 5.40
N ASP A 161 -16.86 26.25 4.38
CA ASP A 161 -17.48 26.52 3.08
C ASP A 161 -17.67 25.23 2.32
N TRP A 162 -16.65 24.37 2.24
CA TRP A 162 -16.75 23.02 1.68
C TRP A 162 -17.94 22.24 2.27
N LYS A 163 -18.00 22.17 3.60
CA LYS A 163 -19.09 21.48 4.30
C LYS A 163 -20.45 22.09 3.97
N ASN A 164 -20.57 23.42 4.02
CA ASN A 164 -21.83 24.11 3.76
C ASN A 164 -22.28 23.92 2.31
N ASN A 165 -21.38 24.01 1.34
CA ASN A 165 -21.69 23.90 -0.08
C ASN A 165 -22.06 22.47 -0.45
N ILE A 166 -21.34 21.45 0.06
CA ILE A 166 -21.74 20.04 -0.11
C ILE A 166 -23.14 19.79 0.43
N GLN A 167 -23.43 20.27 1.66
CA GLN A 167 -24.73 20.07 2.31
C GLN A 167 -25.90 20.80 1.61
N ARG A 168 -25.59 21.89 0.90
CA ARG A 168 -26.59 22.73 0.25
C ARG A 168 -26.77 22.42 -1.23
N ALA A 169 -25.99 21.51 -1.79
CA ALA A 169 -26.14 21.10 -3.18
C ALA A 169 -27.59 20.69 -3.46
N GLU A 170 -28.24 21.37 -4.40
CA GLU A 170 -29.67 21.21 -4.70
C GLU A 170 -29.91 20.17 -5.80
N SER A 171 -28.85 19.76 -6.50
CA SER A 171 -28.92 18.78 -7.59
C SER A 171 -27.71 17.85 -7.63
N THR A 172 -27.88 16.67 -8.23
CA THR A 172 -26.79 15.72 -8.46
C THR A 172 -25.68 16.33 -9.32
N ILE A 173 -26.00 17.17 -10.30
CA ILE A 173 -24.99 17.81 -11.15
C ILE A 173 -24.19 18.88 -10.40
N GLU A 174 -24.81 19.60 -9.45
CA GLU A 174 -24.11 20.54 -8.58
C GLU A 174 -23.16 19.80 -7.62
N LEU A 175 -23.62 18.71 -7.00
CA LEU A 175 -22.76 17.88 -6.16
C LEU A 175 -21.60 17.27 -6.96
N PHE A 176 -21.84 16.86 -8.21
CA PHE A 176 -20.79 16.40 -9.12
C PHE A 176 -19.73 17.48 -9.37
N ASN A 177 -20.16 18.74 -9.55
CA ASN A 177 -19.25 19.86 -9.76
C ASN A 177 -18.40 20.16 -8.52
N ILE A 178 -18.98 20.08 -7.32
CA ILE A 178 -18.23 20.19 -6.07
C ILE A 178 -17.23 19.04 -5.94
N ALA A 179 -17.67 17.81 -6.15
CA ALA A 179 -16.83 16.61 -6.12
C ALA A 179 -15.73 16.60 -7.20
N TRP A 180 -15.86 17.38 -8.27
CA TRP A 180 -14.83 17.47 -9.30
C TRP A 180 -13.53 18.06 -8.77
N PHE A 181 -13.62 18.97 -7.80
CA PHE A 181 -12.49 19.70 -7.27
C PHE A 181 -12.00 19.22 -5.90
N MET A 182 -12.63 18.20 -5.31
CA MET A 182 -12.20 17.70 -4.01
C MET A 182 -10.74 17.22 -4.02
N ASP A 183 -10.07 17.42 -2.90
CA ASP A 183 -8.66 17.06 -2.68
C ASP A 183 -8.39 16.54 -1.25
N GLU A 184 -9.41 16.48 -0.38
CA GLU A 184 -9.29 15.97 0.99
C GLU A 184 -10.24 14.79 1.31
N PRO A 185 -9.80 13.82 2.13
CA PRO A 185 -10.63 12.69 2.57
C PRO A 185 -11.92 13.04 3.32
N GLU A 186 -11.93 14.15 4.05
CA GLU A 186 -13.08 14.65 4.81
C GLU A 186 -14.20 15.13 3.87
N GLN A 187 -13.83 15.83 2.79
CA GLN A 187 -14.76 16.26 1.73
C GLN A 187 -15.38 15.03 1.07
N ALA A 188 -14.57 14.00 0.78
CA ALA A 188 -15.01 12.73 0.22
C ALA A 188 -16.11 12.08 1.08
N ALA A 189 -15.93 12.06 2.41
CA ALA A 189 -16.90 11.48 3.34
C ALA A 189 -18.26 12.18 3.23
N LEU A 190 -18.24 13.51 3.27
CA LEU A 190 -19.45 14.34 3.18
C LEU A 190 -20.17 14.13 1.85
N ILE A 191 -19.43 14.04 0.74
CA ILE A 191 -20.00 13.79 -0.59
C ILE A 191 -20.63 12.39 -0.64
N LEU A 192 -19.93 11.35 -0.19
CA LEU A 192 -20.39 9.97 -0.24
C LEU A 192 -21.64 9.70 0.61
N GLU A 193 -21.80 10.44 1.71
CA GLU A 193 -23.00 10.39 2.58
C GLU A 193 -24.17 11.23 2.06
N HIS A 194 -23.94 12.11 1.06
CA HIS A 194 -24.97 13.03 0.59
C HIS A 194 -26.10 12.27 -0.15
N PRO A 195 -27.39 12.59 0.08
CA PRO A 195 -28.52 11.92 -0.60
C PRO A 195 -28.53 12.04 -2.12
N LEU A 196 -27.84 13.05 -2.66
CA LEU A 196 -27.69 13.26 -4.11
C LEU A 196 -26.47 12.55 -4.68
N CYS A 197 -25.64 11.90 -3.86
CA CYS A 197 -24.51 11.12 -4.33
C CYS A 197 -25.01 9.93 -5.13
N ASP A 198 -24.57 9.87 -6.38
CA ASP A 198 -24.92 8.82 -7.31
C ASP A 198 -23.66 8.02 -7.68
N LYS A 199 -23.82 6.95 -8.46
CA LYS A 199 -22.71 6.08 -8.84
C LYS A 199 -21.64 6.83 -9.65
N GLY A 200 -22.04 7.78 -10.52
CA GLY A 200 -21.09 8.60 -11.27
C GLY A 200 -20.20 9.43 -10.34
N ILE A 201 -20.81 10.08 -9.35
CA ILE A 201 -20.11 10.84 -8.31
C ILE A 201 -19.23 9.92 -7.45
N ALA A 202 -19.72 8.76 -7.02
CA ALA A 202 -18.94 7.83 -6.22
C ALA A 202 -17.67 7.34 -6.97
N VAL A 203 -17.76 7.09 -8.27
CA VAL A 203 -16.60 6.74 -9.11
C VAL A 203 -15.65 7.94 -9.29
N LEU A 204 -16.16 9.16 -9.45
CA LEU A 204 -15.33 10.38 -9.46
C LEU A 204 -14.57 10.56 -8.14
N VAL A 205 -15.27 10.46 -7.00
CA VAL A 205 -14.69 10.55 -5.65
C VAL A 205 -13.63 9.48 -5.43
N PHE A 206 -13.86 8.24 -5.90
CA PHE A 206 -12.85 7.19 -5.87
C PHE A 206 -11.55 7.65 -6.52
N TRP A 207 -11.62 8.24 -7.71
CA TRP A 207 -10.42 8.67 -8.44
C TRP A 207 -9.74 9.89 -7.81
N ARG A 208 -10.49 10.83 -7.23
CA ARG A 208 -9.90 11.94 -6.47
C ARG A 208 -9.16 11.43 -5.23
N LEU A 209 -9.79 10.56 -4.44
CA LEU A 209 -9.12 9.92 -3.30
C LEU A 209 -7.86 9.16 -3.73
N TYR A 210 -7.95 8.39 -4.81
CA TYR A 210 -6.85 7.56 -5.29
C TYR A 210 -5.65 8.39 -5.80
N ASN A 211 -5.88 9.52 -6.48
CA ASN A 211 -4.80 10.30 -7.09
C ASN A 211 -4.34 11.48 -6.22
N GLU A 212 -5.26 12.20 -5.59
CA GLU A 212 -4.96 13.43 -4.84
C GLU A 212 -4.73 13.12 -3.34
N CYS A 213 -5.38 12.09 -2.81
CA CYS A 213 -5.36 11.78 -1.38
C CYS A 213 -4.58 10.49 -1.04
N ALA A 214 -3.72 9.99 -1.92
CA ALA A 214 -2.99 8.72 -1.72
C ALA A 214 -2.08 8.71 -0.48
N VAL A 215 -1.64 9.88 -0.02
CA VAL A 215 -0.74 10.03 1.14
C VAL A 215 -1.42 9.83 2.49
N TYR A 216 -2.75 9.88 2.55
CA TYR A 216 -3.51 9.77 3.80
C TYR A 216 -3.75 8.30 4.17
N THR A 217 -3.55 7.96 5.44
CA THR A 217 -3.63 6.58 5.93
C THR A 217 -5.02 5.95 5.79
N GLU A 218 -6.08 6.77 5.83
CA GLU A 218 -7.47 6.31 5.73
C GLU A 218 -7.97 6.11 4.29
N THR A 219 -7.24 6.58 3.29
CA THR A 219 -7.65 6.56 1.89
C THR A 219 -7.96 5.15 1.39
N ASN A 220 -7.09 4.17 1.68
CA ASN A 220 -7.33 2.78 1.24
C ASN A 220 -8.61 2.18 1.82
N GLY A 221 -8.97 2.53 3.06
CA GLY A 221 -10.21 2.10 3.70
C GLY A 221 -11.43 2.65 2.96
N LYS A 222 -11.44 3.95 2.69
CA LYS A 222 -12.51 4.62 1.94
C LYS A 222 -12.65 4.09 0.51
N LEU A 223 -11.55 3.85 -0.19
CA LEU A 223 -11.57 3.29 -1.55
C LEU A 223 -12.23 1.90 -1.59
N LYS A 224 -11.94 1.05 -0.59
CA LYS A 224 -12.60 -0.26 -0.44
C LYS A 224 -14.08 -0.12 -0.12
N GLU A 225 -14.45 0.83 0.73
CA GLU A 225 -15.85 1.12 1.06
C GLU A 225 -16.65 1.55 -0.17
N ILE A 226 -16.10 2.45 -1.01
CA ILE A 226 -16.74 2.88 -2.25
C ILE A 226 -16.96 1.69 -3.18
N ILE A 227 -15.93 0.84 -3.38
CA ILE A 227 -16.05 -0.38 -4.17
C ILE A 227 -17.18 -1.27 -3.64
N HIS A 228 -17.22 -1.49 -2.33
CA HIS A 228 -18.25 -2.30 -1.67
C HIS A 228 -19.65 -1.73 -1.87
N ASN A 229 -19.84 -0.43 -1.64
CA ASN A 229 -21.12 0.25 -1.77
C ASN A 229 -21.63 0.25 -3.22
N ILE A 230 -20.74 0.43 -4.20
CA ILE A 230 -21.12 0.34 -5.62
C ILE A 230 -21.53 -1.10 -5.98
N LEU A 231 -20.79 -2.13 -5.53
CA LEU A 231 -21.13 -3.53 -5.78
C LEU A 231 -22.48 -3.94 -5.17
N ASN A 232 -22.85 -3.32 -4.05
CA ASN A 232 -24.15 -3.53 -3.39
C ASN A 232 -25.28 -2.65 -3.96
N ASN A 233 -25.02 -1.86 -5.00
CA ASN A 233 -25.97 -0.93 -5.61
C ASN A 233 -26.53 0.10 -4.61
N THR A 234 -25.69 0.57 -3.67
CA THR A 234 -26.06 1.58 -2.67
C THR A 234 -26.35 2.95 -3.31
N TYR A 235 -25.70 3.26 -4.44
CA TYR A 235 -25.85 4.52 -5.14
C TYR A 235 -26.79 4.40 -6.35
N PRO A 236 -27.71 5.36 -6.56
CA PRO A 236 -28.51 5.43 -7.78
C PRO A 236 -27.61 5.73 -9.00
N GLU A 237 -28.09 5.42 -10.21
CA GLU A 237 -27.41 5.78 -11.47
C GLU A 237 -28.16 6.95 -12.12
N MET A 238 -27.70 8.19 -11.89
CA MET A 238 -28.34 9.40 -12.40
C MET A 238 -27.46 10.11 -13.44
N LEU A 239 -26.17 10.26 -13.12
CA LEU A 239 -25.14 10.85 -13.97
C LEU A 239 -24.12 9.79 -14.40
N SER A 240 -23.71 9.88 -15.66
CA SER A 240 -22.56 9.17 -16.18
C SER A 240 -21.29 9.97 -15.91
N TYR A 241 -20.25 9.30 -15.44
CA TYR A 241 -18.88 9.80 -15.35
C TYR A 241 -17.95 8.86 -16.13
N ASP A 242 -17.05 9.42 -16.93
CA ASP A 242 -16.05 8.66 -17.70
C ASP A 242 -14.63 8.99 -17.20
N PRO A 243 -14.00 8.10 -16.42
CA PRO A 243 -12.64 8.31 -15.93
C PRO A 243 -11.60 8.49 -17.05
N LYS A 244 -11.88 8.00 -18.26
CA LYS A 244 -10.93 8.09 -19.39
C LYS A 244 -10.82 9.49 -19.98
N THR A 245 -11.79 10.36 -19.67
CA THR A 245 -11.81 11.75 -20.13
C THR A 245 -11.35 12.74 -19.06
N ASP A 246 -11.05 12.25 -17.85
CA ASP A 246 -10.62 13.06 -16.72
C ASP A 246 -9.09 13.05 -16.62
N GLU A 247 -8.47 14.21 -16.80
CA GLU A 247 -7.01 14.37 -16.81
C GLU A 247 -6.36 14.08 -15.45
N LYS A 248 -7.12 14.18 -14.35
CA LYS A 248 -6.64 13.83 -13.01
C LYS A 248 -6.60 12.31 -12.77
N VAL A 249 -7.12 11.50 -13.70
CA VAL A 249 -7.07 10.04 -13.62
C VAL A 249 -5.75 9.53 -14.19
N ASP A 250 -4.67 9.58 -13.39
CA ASP A 250 -3.38 8.96 -13.74
C ASP A 250 -3.27 7.55 -13.18
N TYR A 251 -4.09 6.64 -13.71
CA TYR A 251 -3.93 5.22 -13.43
C TYR A 251 -3.48 4.43 -14.64
N LYS A 252 -2.25 3.93 -14.56
CA LYS A 252 -1.77 2.88 -15.46
C LYS A 252 -2.03 1.55 -14.78
N LYS A 253 -2.96 0.75 -15.32
CA LYS A 253 -3.15 -0.65 -14.91
C LYS A 253 -1.82 -1.35 -15.00
N LYS A 254 -1.17 -1.54 -13.84
CA LYS A 254 0.13 -2.18 -13.74
C LYS A 254 -0.08 -3.61 -14.21
N LYS A 255 0.58 -3.97 -15.31
CA LYS A 255 0.55 -5.34 -15.79
C LYS A 255 1.34 -6.19 -14.79
N ILE A 256 0.62 -7.01 -14.04
CA ILE A 256 1.24 -8.01 -13.17
C ILE A 256 1.98 -9.02 -14.05
N VAL A 257 3.26 -9.23 -13.76
CA VAL A 257 4.16 -10.14 -14.47
C VAL A 257 4.35 -11.44 -13.69
N TRP A 258 4.14 -11.40 -12.37
CA TRP A 258 4.19 -12.55 -11.48
C TRP A 258 3.26 -12.35 -10.28
N GLU A 259 2.74 -13.44 -9.74
CA GLU A 259 1.83 -13.44 -8.61
C GLU A 259 2.57 -13.81 -7.32
N ILE A 260 2.17 -13.21 -6.19
CA ILE A 260 2.64 -13.64 -4.87
C ILE A 260 2.11 -15.05 -4.59
N PRO A 261 2.99 -16.05 -4.36
CA PRO A 261 2.54 -17.42 -4.10
C PRO A 261 1.72 -17.55 -2.82
N GLU A 262 0.67 -18.37 -2.84
CA GLU A 262 -0.25 -18.58 -1.69
C GLU A 262 0.44 -19.02 -0.39
N ILE A 263 1.63 -19.62 -0.47
CA ILE A 263 2.38 -20.00 0.73
C ILE A 263 2.77 -18.79 1.59
N PHE A 264 2.96 -17.61 0.99
CA PHE A 264 3.27 -16.36 1.70
C PHE A 264 2.05 -15.76 2.40
N ARG A 265 0.83 -16.23 2.11
CA ARG A 265 -0.39 -15.75 2.78
C ARG A 265 -0.77 -16.59 4.00
N LYS A 266 0.03 -17.61 4.34
CA LYS A 266 -0.27 -18.52 5.45
C LYS A 266 0.45 -18.07 6.71
N GLN A 267 -0.30 -18.02 7.80
CA GLN A 267 0.28 -17.85 9.13
C GLN A 267 1.24 -19.01 9.44
N VAL A 268 2.34 -18.66 10.10
CA VAL A 268 3.33 -19.58 10.67
C VAL A 268 3.42 -19.42 12.18
#